data_AF-A0A0T1T1T9-F1
#
_entry.id   AF-A0A0T1T1T9-F1
#
_cell.length_a   1.000
_cell.length_b   1.000
_cell.length_c   1.000
_cell.angle_alpha   90.00
_cell.angle_beta   90.00
_cell.angle_gamma   90.00
#
_symmetry.space_group_name_H-M   'P 1'
#
loop_
_entity.id
_entity.type
_entity.pdbx_description
1 polymer ?
#
loop_
_entity_poly.entity_id
_entity_poly.type
_entity_poly.pdbx_seq_one_letter_code
_entity_poly.pdbx_strand_id
1 'polypeptide(L)' 'MSPVWDMASSRASGVCARCGHWTDNGITHWIPRMSAADVRIVVCADAAECILPPEASEVAPRIGHSA' A
#
# COMPACT_ATOMS: atom_id res chain seq x y z
N MET A 1 18.10 -15.74 18.48
CA MET A 1 17.79 -15.37 17.08
C MET A 1 17.18 -13.99 17.10
N SER A 2 17.90 -12.98 16.62
CA SER A 2 17.33 -11.66 16.39
C SER A 2 16.29 -11.77 15.27
N PRO A 3 15.06 -11.28 15.45
CA PRO A 3 14.05 -11.39 14.42
C PRO A 3 14.46 -10.58 13.17
N VAL A 4 14.23 -11.20 12.00
CA VAL A 4 14.67 -10.77 10.66
C VAL A 4 13.86 -9.55 10.19
N TRP A 5 13.95 -8.44 10.90
CA TRP A 5 13.27 -7.19 10.53
C TRP A 5 14.06 -6.34 9.53
N ASP A 6 15.36 -6.62 9.37
CA ASP A 6 16.29 -5.89 8.50
C ASP A 6 16.40 -6.51 7.09
N MET A 7 15.26 -6.81 6.46
CA MET A 7 15.29 -6.98 5.01
C MET A 7 15.37 -5.58 4.40
N ALA A 8 16.59 -5.16 4.04
CA ALA A 8 16.85 -3.89 3.39
C ALA A 8 15.81 -3.61 2.29
N SER A 9 15.21 -2.44 2.36
CA SER A 9 14.20 -1.97 1.43
C SER A 9 14.71 -2.12 0.00
N SER A 10 14.16 -3.08 -0.73
CA SER A 10 14.58 -3.41 -2.09
C SER A 10 13.71 -2.64 -3.09
N ARG A 11 14.33 -2.15 -4.16
CA ARG A 11 13.61 -1.52 -5.28
C ARG A 11 12.65 -2.54 -5.91
N ALA A 12 11.43 -2.10 -6.23
CA ALA A 12 10.42 -2.95 -6.85
C ALA A 12 9.44 -2.13 -7.70
N SER A 13 8.87 -2.77 -8.71
CA SER A 13 7.70 -2.28 -9.42
C SER A 13 6.41 -2.86 -8.83
N GLY A 14 5.33 -2.09 -8.88
CA GLY A 14 4.03 -2.52 -8.40
C GLY A 14 3.04 -1.38 -8.15
N VAL A 15 1.85 -1.74 -7.69
CA VAL A 15 0.85 -0.76 -7.22
C VAL A 15 1.28 -0.23 -5.86
N CYS A 16 1.50 1.08 -5.77
CA CYS A 16 1.78 1.77 -4.53
C CYS A 16 0.57 1.66 -3.60
N ALA A 17 0.77 1.05 -2.42
CA ALA A 17 -0.31 0.87 -1.46
C ALA A 17 -0.84 2.18 -0.86
N ARG A 18 -0.12 3.29 -1.03
CA ARG A 18 -0.53 4.60 -0.52
C ARG A 18 -1.42 5.37 -1.49
N CYS A 19 -1.01 5.49 -2.75
CA CYS A 19 -1.78 6.26 -3.75
C CYS A 19 -2.60 5.39 -4.72
N GLY A 20 -2.40 4.07 -4.74
CA GLY A 20 -3.09 3.17 -5.67
C GLY A 20 -2.58 3.22 -7.11
N HIS A 21 -1.57 4.03 -7.42
CA HIS A 21 -0.97 4.09 -8.75
C HIS A 21 0.17 3.09 -8.91
N TRP A 22 0.38 2.63 -10.15
CA TRP A 22 1.54 1.83 -10.51
C TRP A 22 2.82 2.68 -10.47
N THR A 23 3.89 2.14 -9.91
CA THR A 23 5.24 2.72 -9.95
C THR A 23 6.24 1.65 -10.36
N ASP A 24 7.21 2.03 -11.20
CA ASP A 24 8.38 1.21 -11.53
C ASP A 24 9.57 1.49 -10.59
N ASN A 25 9.41 2.49 -9.71
CA ASN A 25 10.44 3.02 -8.84
C ASN A 25 10.07 2.88 -7.36
N GLY A 26 9.33 1.84 -6.99
CA GLY A 26 8.86 1.61 -5.63
C GLY A 26 9.94 1.03 -4.71
N ILE A 27 9.63 1.04 -3.41
CA ILE A 27 10.35 0.36 -2.35
C ILE A 27 9.46 -0.73 -1.77
N THR A 28 10.05 -1.89 -1.50
CA THR A 28 9.36 -3.00 -0.84
C THR A 28 9.44 -2.88 0.68
N HIS A 29 8.29 -3.03 1.34
CA HIS A 29 8.17 -3.29 2.77
C HIS A 29 7.58 -4.67 2.99
N TRP A 30 8.21 -5.46 3.86
CA TRP A 30 7.71 -6.77 4.26
C TRP A 30 7.04 -6.67 5.62
N ILE A 31 5.79 -7.11 5.70
CA ILE A 31 5.08 -7.27 6.96
C ILE A 31 5.11 -8.74 7.32
N PRO A 32 5.89 -9.14 8.34
CA PRO A 32 5.95 -10.54 8.71
C PRO A 32 4.67 -10.98 9.40
N ARG A 33 4.30 -12.24 9.18
CA ARG A 33 3.06 -12.83 9.70
C ARG A 33 3.40 -14.08 10.51
N MET A 34 2.82 -14.20 11.71
CA MET A 34 3.14 -15.32 12.60
C MET A 34 2.62 -16.69 12.11
N SER A 35 1.55 -16.70 11.33
CA SER A 35 0.86 -17.94 10.92
C SER A 35 0.53 -18.00 9.42
N ALA A 36 1.17 -17.15 8.62
CA ALA A 36 0.97 -17.08 7.18
C ALA A 36 2.26 -16.61 6.48
N ALA A 37 2.24 -16.61 5.15
CA ALA A 37 3.31 -15.99 4.38
C ALA A 37 3.39 -14.48 4.68
N ASP A 38 4.60 -13.95 4.63
CA ASP A 38 4.85 -12.52 4.79
C ASP A 38 4.18 -11.73 3.67
N VAL A 39 3.70 -10.53 4.01
CA VAL A 39 3.01 -9.66 3.06
C VAL A 39 4.01 -8.68 2.47
N ARG A 40 4.09 -8.66 1.15
CA ARG A 40 4.88 -7.67 0.39
C ARG A 40 4.03 -6.45 0.10
N ILE A 41 4.47 -5.27 0.52
CA ILE A 41 3.88 -3.98 0.18
C ILE A 41 4.86 -3.19 -0.68
N VAL A 42 4.38 -2.56 -1.75
CA VAL A 42 5.15 -1.61 -2.55
C VAL A 42 4.65 -0.20 -2.25
N VAL A 43 5.57 0.74 -2.05
CA VAL A 43 5.29 2.18 -1.93
C VAL A 43 6.18 2.95 -2.89
N CYS A 44 5.73 4.09 -3.43
CA CYS A 44 6.61 4.96 -4.22
C CYS A 44 7.85 5.33 -3.39
N ALA A 45 9.04 5.27 -3.99
CA ALA A 45 10.26 5.64 -3.28
C ALA A 45 10.37 7.14 -3.03
N ASP A 46 9.84 7.94 -3.95
CA ASP A 46 9.74 9.38 -3.83
C ASP A 46 8.29 9.76 -3.50
N ALA A 47 8.13 10.61 -2.49
CA ALA A 47 6.82 11.16 -2.13
C ALA A 47 6.25 12.03 -3.25
N ALA A 48 7.09 12.68 -4.07
CA ALA A 48 6.64 13.49 -5.20
C ALA A 48 5.97 12.66 -6.31
N GLU A 49 6.31 11.36 -6.43
CA GLU A 49 5.64 10.42 -7.35
C GLU A 49 4.30 9.90 -6.80
N CYS A 50 4.02 10.13 -5.51
CA CYS A 50 2.85 9.60 -4.82
C CYS A 50 1.68 10.59 -4.89
N ILE A 51 0.91 10.53 -5.98
CA ILE A 51 -0.27 11.38 -6.18
C ILE A 51 -1.47 10.75 -5.45
N LEU A 52 -1.82 11.30 -4.29
CA LEU A 52 -2.97 10.80 -3.54
C LEU A 52 -4.28 11.04 -4.33
N PRO A 53 -5.21 10.07 -4.35
CA PRO A 53 -6.54 10.33 -4.84
C PRO A 53 -7.17 11.46 -4.00
N PRO A 54 -8.03 12.30 -4.59
CA PRO A 54 -8.81 13.25 -3.81
C PRO A 54 -9.57 12.46 -2.75
N GLU A 55 -9.56 12.95 -1.50
CA GLU A 55 -10.20 12.27 -0.39
C GLU A 55 -11.63 11.93 -0.80
N ALA A 56 -12.01 10.66 -0.66
CA ALA A 56 -13.35 10.22 -1.03
C ALA A 56 -14.33 10.98 -0.13
N SER A 57 -14.87 12.07 -0.66
CA SER A 57 -15.92 12.86 -0.04
C SER A 57 -16.99 11.87 0.40
N GLU A 58 -17.33 11.89 1.70
CA GLU A 58 -18.20 10.90 2.35
C GLU A 58 -19.27 10.37 1.39
N VAL A 59 -19.26 9.05 1.18
CA VAL A 59 -20.31 8.38 0.42
C VAL A 59 -21.62 8.68 1.14
N ALA A 60 -22.39 9.63 0.61
CA ALA A 60 -23.71 9.94 1.14
C ALA A 60 -24.50 8.63 1.24
N PRO A 61 -25.09 8.31 2.41
CA PRO A 61 -25.77 7.04 2.59
C PRO A 61 -26.90 6.94 1.57
N ARG A 62 -26.81 5.96 0.67
CA ARG A 62 -27.93 5.57 -0.21
C ARG A 62 -29.00 4.88 0.65
N ILE A 63 -29.74 5.66 1.43
CA ILE A 63 -31.04 5.24 1.95
C ILE A 63 -32.06 5.48 0.85
N GLY A 64 -32.35 4.41 0.12
CA GLY A 64 -33.45 4.32 -0.83
C GLY A 64 -34.07 2.93 -0.73
N HIS A 65 -34.62 2.59 0.43
CA HIS A 65 -35.68 1.59 0.48
C HIS A 65 -36.95 2.26 -0.05
N SER A 66 -37.30 1.98 -1.29
CA SER A 66 -38.69 2.12 -1.74
C SER A 66 -39.29 0.72 -1.71
N ALA A 67 -40.26 0.57 -0.82
CA ALA A 67 -41.20 -0.54 -0.75
C ALA A 67 -42.12 -0.57 -1.98
#